data_AF-A0A7C3U7S7-F1
#
_entry.id   AF-A0A7C3U7S7-F1
#
_cell.length_a   1.000
_cell.length_b   1.000
_cell.length_c   1.000
_cell.angle_alpha   90.00
_cell.angle_beta   90.00
_cell.angle_gamma   90.00
#
_symmetry.space_group_name_H-M   'P 1'
#
loop_
_entity.id
_entity.type
_entity.pdbx_description
1 polymer ?
#
loop_
_entity_poly.entity_id
_entity_poly.type
_entity_poly.pdbx_seq_one_letter_code
_entity_poly.pdbx_strand_id
1 'polypeptide(L)' 'MRPDWDTYFMKIAFTVAERSTCDRAFVGCVLVREKRIL' A
#
# COMPACT_ATOMS: atom_id res chain seq x y z
N MET A 1 0.93 16.10 -11.86
CA MET A 1 -0.17 15.24 -12.34
C MET A 1 -0.65 14.38 -11.17
N ARG A 2 -1.95 14.32 -10.88
CA ARG A 2 -2.49 13.52 -9.76
C ARG A 2 -2.49 12.04 -10.17
N PRO A 3 -1.95 11.12 -9.36
CA PRO A 3 -2.01 9.69 -9.65
C PRO A 3 -3.46 9.20 -9.63
N ASP A 4 -3.76 8.18 -10.43
CA ASP A 4 -5.00 7.43 -10.32
C ASP A 4 -5.07 6.69 -8.96
N TRP A 5 -6.25 6.16 -8.65
CA TRP A 5 -6.51 5.54 -7.35
C TRP A 5 -5.69 4.27 -7.12
N ASP A 6 -5.49 3.45 -8.14
CA ASP A 6 -4.78 2.18 -8.00
C ASP A 6 -3.30 2.43 -7.73
N THR A 7 -2.69 3.35 -8.49
CA THR A 7 -1.32 3.80 -8.25
C THR A 7 -1.17 4.42 -6.86
N TYR A 8 -2.15 5.20 -6.42
CA TYR A 8 -2.13 5.81 -5.09
C TYR A 8 -2.17 4.76 -3.97
N PHE A 9 -3.09 3.80 -4.02
CA PHE A 9 -3.20 2.76 -2.99
C PHE A 9 -2.03 1.78 -3.02
N MET A 10 -1.51 1.43 -4.19
CA MET A 10 -0.32 0.58 -4.29
C MET A 10 0.91 1.23 -3.68
N LYS A 11 1.11 2.54 -3.87
CA LYS A 11 2.20 3.27 -3.19
C LYS A 11 2.09 3.18 -1.67
N ILE A 12 0.88 3.31 -1.14
CA ILE A 12 0.64 3.17 0.30
C ILE A 12 0.94 1.73 0.76
N ALA A 13 0.54 0.71 -0.01
CA ALA A 13 0.84 -0.68 0.31
C ALA A 13 2.35 -0.95 0.38
N PHE A 14 3.15 -0.36 -0.52
CA PHE A 14 4.61 -0.43 -0.46
C PHE A 14 5.18 0.31 0.75
N THR A 15 4.68 1.51 1.08
CA THR A 15 5.11 2.23 2.29
C THR A 15 4.79 1.45 3.57
N VAL A 16 3.64 0.79 3.65
CA VAL A 16 3.31 -0.09 4.78
C VAL A 16 4.27 -1.28 4.84
N ALA A 17 4.66 -1.84 3.69
CA ALA A 17 5.58 -2.97 3.60
C ALA A 17 6.98 -2.65 4.16
N GLU A 18 7.43 -1.39 4.14
CA GLU A 18 8.71 -0.95 4.72
C GLU A 18 8.83 -1.22 6.23
N ARG A 19 7.70 -1.41 6.91
CA ARG A 19 7.66 -1.75 8.34
C ARG A 19 7.73 -3.26 8.61
N SER A 20 7.76 -4.09 7.58
CA SER A 20 7.92 -5.54 7.73
C SER A 20 9.26 -5.86 8.37
N THR A 21 9.29 -6.83 9.28
CA THR A 21 10.51 -7.30 9.96
C THR A 21 11.13 -8.52 9.27
N CYS A 22 10.52 -9.03 8.20
CA CYS A 22 11.05 -10.15 7.43
C CYS A 22 12.15 -9.66 6.48
N ASP A 23 13.34 -10.25 6.58
CA ASP A 23 14.53 -9.97 5.77
C ASP A 23 14.45 -10.53 4.34
N ARG A 24 13.57 -11.51 4.11
CA ARG A 24 13.38 -12.17 2.81
C ARG A 24 12.36 -11.48 1.92
N ALA A 25 11.30 -10.93 2.52
CA ALA A 25 10.22 -10.27 1.79
C ALA A 25 9.50 -9.24 2.66
N PHE A 26 9.52 -7.98 2.20
CA PHE A 26 8.79 -6.88 2.81
C PHE A 26 7.39 -6.84 2.20
N VAL A 27 6.39 -7.33 2.95
CA VAL A 27 5.01 -7.45 2.49
C VAL A 27 4.13 -6.45 3.25
N GLY A 28 3.25 -5.76 2.52
CA GLY A 28 2.26 -4.83 3.05
C GLY A 28 0.94 -4.99 2.30
N CYS A 29 -0.16 -4.65 2.97
CA CYS A 29 -1.51 -4.73 2.41
C CYS A 29 -2.31 -3.50 2.84
N VAL A 30 -3.22 -3.05 1.97
CA VAL A 30 -4.17 -1.97 2.24
C VAL A 30 -5.54 -2.45 1.80
N LEU A 31 -6.51 -2.46 2.72
CA LEU A 31 -7.89 -2.81 2.40
C LEU A 31 -8.62 -1.55 1.94
N VAL A 32 -9.19 -1.58 0.74
CA VAL A 32 -9.86 -0.42 0.13
C VAL A 32 -11.33 -0.73 -0.14
N ARG A 33 -12.21 0.18 0.27
CA ARG A 33 -13.64 0.17 -0.08
C ARG A 33 -14.06 1.58 -0.45
N GLU A 34 -14.70 1.75 -1.61
CA GLU A 34 -15.20 3.05 -2.07
C GLU A 34 -14.14 4.17 -2.05
N LYS A 35 -12.90 3.84 -2.44
CA LYS A 35 -11.75 4.76 -2.44
C LYS A 35 -11.37 5.29 -1.05
N ARG A 36 -11.69 4.54 0.00
CA ARG A 36 -11.24 4.77 1.38
C ARG A 36 -10.50 3.55 1.90
N ILE A 37 -9.47 3.80 2.69
CA ILE A 37 -8.74 2.76 3.42
C ILE A 37 -9.54 2.43 4.69
N LEU A 38 -9.68 1.14 4.98
CA LEU A 38 -10.40 0.60 6.16
C LEU A 38 -9.44 0.34 7.33
#